data_AF-A0A3M1Z8R8-F1
#
_entry.id   AF-A0A3M1Z8R8-F1
#
_cell.length_a   1.000
_cell.length_b   1.000
_cell.length_c   1.000
_cell.angle_alpha   90.00
_cell.angle_beta   90.00
_cell.angle_gamma   90.00
#
_symmetry.space_group_name_H-M   'P 1'
#
loop_
_entity.id
_entity.type
_entity.pdbx_description
1 polymer ?
#
loop_
_entity_poly.entity_id
_entity_poly.type
_entity_poly.pdbx_seq_one_letter_code
_entity_poly.pdbx_strand_id
1 'polypeptide(L)'
;MADIKKMYRTVMDDHFPDRLTLTFGDQTLEYRKRTWKLPDTSGGLVEKGLRYGENPGQEAALYELVGGNLTLGECTFIEPGLGLVSSLAEEHMLQAGKHPGKINLTDVDNGLNILRYLMDRPTAVILKHNNPSG
;
A
#
# COMPACT_ATOMS: atom_id res chain seq x y z
N MET A 1 13.61 -19.34 -23.55
CA MET A 1 12.48 -19.07 -22.63
C MET A 1 12.92 -17.99 -21.67
N ALA A 2 12.31 -16.80 -21.74
CA ALA A 2 12.56 -15.76 -20.74
C ALA A 2 12.26 -16.33 -19.35
N ASP A 3 13.14 -16.07 -18.39
CA ASP A 3 12.96 -16.56 -17.01
C ASP A 3 11.80 -15.80 -16.36
N ILE A 4 10.59 -16.37 -16.48
CA ILE A 4 9.34 -15.79 -15.98
C ILE A 4 9.46 -15.44 -14.49
N LYS A 5 10.23 -16.20 -13.71
CA LYS A 5 10.45 -15.93 -12.28
C LYS A 5 11.21 -14.61 -12.05
N LYS A 6 12.04 -14.18 -13.01
CA LYS A 6 12.79 -12.92 -12.93
C LYS A 6 11.87 -11.71 -13.02
N MET A 7 10.80 -11.79 -13.82
CA MET A 7 9.82 -10.69 -13.97
C MET A 7 9.14 -10.32 -12.64
N TYR A 8 8.90 -11.31 -11.76
CA TYR A 8 8.34 -11.08 -10.43
C TYR A 8 9.33 -10.49 -9.41
N ARG A 9 10.60 -10.30 -9.79
CA ARG A 9 11.66 -9.69 -8.96
C ARG A 9 12.07 -8.32 -9.47
N THR A 10 11.89 -8.04 -10.76
CA THR A 10 12.19 -6.74 -11.35
C THR A 10 11.31 -5.66 -10.74
N VAL A 11 11.92 -4.64 -10.15
CA VAL A 11 11.24 -3.46 -9.61
C VAL A 11 11.16 -2.42 -10.73
N MET A 12 9.95 -2.06 -11.13
CA MET A 12 9.73 -1.01 -12.12
C MET A 12 9.75 0.37 -11.48
N ASP A 13 10.30 1.36 -12.18
CA ASP A 13 10.06 2.76 -11.86
C ASP A 13 8.68 3.14 -12.38
N ASP A 14 7.90 3.85 -11.55
CA ASP A 14 6.59 4.38 -11.92
C ASP A 14 6.69 5.85 -12.34
N HIS A 15 5.79 6.28 -13.22
CA HIS A 15 5.75 7.67 -13.70
C HIS A 15 4.68 8.53 -13.01
N PHE A 16 4.18 8.10 -11.85
CA PHE A 16 3.15 8.84 -11.14
C PHE A 16 3.76 10.03 -10.36
N PRO A 17 3.04 11.15 -10.19
CA PRO A 17 3.54 12.30 -9.46
C PRO A 17 3.76 12.01 -7.96
N ASP A 18 4.60 12.81 -7.29
CA ASP A 18 4.82 12.63 -5.85
C ASP A 18 3.62 13.09 -5.00
N ARG A 19 2.72 13.88 -5.61
CA ARG A 19 1.52 14.42 -4.98
C ARG A 19 0.31 14.20 -5.86
N LEU A 20 -0.81 13.87 -5.24
CA LEU A 20 -2.11 13.73 -5.88
C LEU A 20 -3.15 14.51 -5.07
N THR A 21 -3.97 15.29 -5.75
CA THR A 21 -5.05 16.08 -5.13
C THR A 21 -6.37 15.66 -5.74
N LEU A 22 -7.37 15.36 -4.89
CA LEU A 22 -8.73 15.07 -5.31
C LEU A 22 -9.66 16.12 -4.70
N THR A 23 -10.51 16.72 -5.53
CA THR A 23 -11.46 17.76 -5.10
C THR A 23 -12.90 17.33 -5.36
N PHE A 24 -13.73 17.39 -4.31
CA PHE A 24 -15.16 17.09 -4.33
C PHE A 24 -15.93 18.33 -3.88
N GLY A 25 -16.38 19.16 -4.83
CA GLY A 25 -17.01 20.44 -4.50
C GLY A 25 -16.04 21.34 -3.75
N ASP A 26 -16.33 21.64 -2.48
CA ASP A 26 -15.51 22.44 -1.57
C ASP A 26 -14.51 21.61 -0.75
N GLN A 27 -14.58 20.27 -0.81
CA GLN A 27 -13.67 19.38 -0.09
C GLN A 27 -12.43 19.07 -0.95
N THR A 28 -11.25 19.17 -0.35
CA THR A 28 -9.97 18.81 -1.00
C THR A 28 -9.22 17.78 -0.18
N LEU A 29 -8.76 16.73 -0.85
CA LEU A 29 -7.93 15.66 -0.29
C LEU A 29 -6.54 15.76 -0.87
N GLU A 30 -5.54 15.76 0.00
CA GLU A 30 -4.14 15.82 -0.37
C GLU A 30 -3.47 14.48 -0.09
N TYR A 31 -2.83 13.93 -1.11
CA TYR A 31 -2.15 12.66 -1.05
C TYR A 31 -0.68 12.78 -1.39
N ARG A 32 0.14 11.98 -0.69
CA ARG A 32 1.58 11.85 -0.94
C ARG A 32 1.90 10.44 -1.41
N LYS A 33 2.69 10.31 -2.48
CA LYS A 33 3.19 9.02 -2.97
C LYS A 33 4.09 8.37 -1.93
N ARG A 34 3.91 7.07 -1.71
CA ARG A 34 4.71 6.28 -0.76
C ARG A 34 5.88 5.62 -1.47
N THR A 35 7.06 5.81 -0.87
CA THR A 35 8.31 5.10 -1.16
C THR A 35 8.90 4.58 0.14
N TRP A 36 9.74 3.56 0.04
CA TRP A 36 10.45 2.97 1.17
C TRP A 36 11.89 2.68 0.78
N LYS A 37 12.81 2.80 1.73
CA LYS A 37 14.22 2.40 1.61
C LYS A 37 14.40 0.99 2.13
N LEU A 38 14.37 0.00 1.24
CA LEU A 38 14.48 -1.40 1.60
C LEU A 38 15.77 -2.02 1.04
N PRO A 39 16.36 -3.02 1.74
CA PRO A 39 17.50 -3.75 1.21
C PRO A 39 17.10 -4.56 -0.03
N ASP A 40 17.94 -4.52 -1.06
CA ASP A 40 17.83 -5.38 -2.24
C ASP A 40 18.70 -6.65 -2.08
N THR A 41 18.50 -7.61 -2.98
CA THR A 41 19.26 -8.85 -3.09
C THR A 41 20.78 -8.68 -3.21
N SER A 42 21.26 -7.49 -3.58
CA SER A 42 22.68 -7.12 -3.62
C SER A 42 23.24 -6.64 -2.28
N GLY A 43 22.40 -6.44 -1.25
CA GLY A 43 22.77 -5.89 0.05
C GLY A 43 22.75 -4.36 0.14
N GLY A 44 22.49 -3.65 -0.97
CA GLY A 44 22.30 -2.20 -0.97
C GLY A 44 20.87 -1.78 -0.60
N LEU A 45 20.68 -0.55 -0.11
CA LEU A 45 19.36 0.05 0.07
C LEU A 45 18.86 0.66 -1.23
N VAL A 46 17.60 0.40 -1.56
CA VAL A 46 16.90 0.93 -2.73
C VAL A 46 15.67 1.69 -2.25
N GLU A 47 15.53 2.95 -2.64
CA GLU A 47 14.36 3.79 -2.37
C GLU A 47 13.36 3.68 -3.51
N LYS A 48 12.25 2.94 -3.32
CA LYS A 48 11.23 2.76 -4.35
C LYS A 48 9.82 2.59 -3.76
N GLY A 49 8.80 2.73 -4.61
CA GLY A 49 7.40 2.46 -4.30
C GLY A 49 7.04 0.97 -4.46
N LEU A 50 5.92 0.69 -5.12
CA LEU A 50 5.47 -0.67 -5.38
C LEU A 50 6.34 -1.36 -6.43
N ARG A 51 6.49 -2.68 -6.31
CA ARG A 51 7.28 -3.47 -7.29
C ARG A 51 6.64 -3.52 -8.68
N TYR A 52 5.32 -3.65 -8.71
CA TYR A 52 4.44 -3.64 -9.87
C TYR A 52 2.98 -3.59 -9.37
N GLY A 53 2.04 -3.39 -10.29
CA GLY A 53 0.60 -3.46 -10.08
C GLY A 53 0.09 -4.87 -9.77
N GLU A 54 -0.94 -5.32 -10.48
CA GLU A 54 -1.46 -6.68 -10.30
C GLU A 54 -0.52 -7.72 -10.91
N ASN A 55 0.08 -7.38 -12.05
CA ASN A 55 0.98 -8.23 -12.80
C ASN A 55 2.32 -7.53 -13.06
N PRO A 56 3.43 -8.29 -13.21
CA PRO A 56 4.69 -7.74 -13.68
C PRO A 56 4.52 -6.96 -14.99
N GLY A 57 5.18 -5.80 -15.11
CA GLY A 57 5.03 -4.92 -16.27
C GLY A 57 3.98 -3.82 -16.10
N GLN A 58 3.12 -3.91 -15.08
CA GLN A 58 2.14 -2.86 -14.78
C GLN A 58 2.70 -1.89 -13.76
N GLU A 59 2.71 -0.59 -14.09
CA GLU A 59 3.03 0.45 -13.13
C GLU A 59 1.92 0.58 -12.07
N ALA A 60 2.31 0.89 -10.83
CA ALA A 60 1.39 1.21 -9.76
C ALA A 60 2.10 2.05 -8.69
N ALA A 61 1.35 2.93 -8.02
CA ALA A 61 1.83 3.71 -6.89
C ALA A 61 0.82 3.64 -5.74
N LEU A 62 1.33 3.63 -4.51
CA LEU A 62 0.52 3.79 -3.30
C LEU A 62 0.59 5.25 -2.86
N TYR A 63 -0.55 5.80 -2.44
CA TYR A 63 -0.67 7.15 -1.94
C TYR A 63 -1.28 7.15 -0.54
N GLU A 64 -0.72 7.99 0.33
CA GLU A 64 -1.19 8.22 1.70
C GLU A 64 -1.96 9.53 1.75
N LEU A 65 -3.13 9.50 2.39
CA LEU A 65 -3.87 10.72 2.71
C LEU A 65 -3.13 11.51 3.79
N VAL A 66 -2.60 12.67 3.42
CA VAL A 66 -1.83 13.55 4.32
C VAL A 66 -2.58 14.82 4.71
N GLY A 67 -3.71 15.12 4.05
CA GLY A 67 -4.52 16.29 4.34
C GLY A 67 -5.94 16.17 3.82
N GLY A 68 -6.88 16.82 4.53
CA GLY A 68 -8.31 16.78 4.23
C GLY A 68 -9.01 15.53 4.78
N ASN A 69 -10.32 15.46 4.58
CA ASN A 69 -11.15 14.31 4.90
C ASN A 69 -12.32 14.28 3.93
N LEU A 70 -12.73 13.09 3.49
CA LEU A 70 -13.89 12.93 2.63
C LEU A 70 -15.11 12.64 3.48
N THR A 71 -16.06 13.57 3.49
CA THR A 71 -17.37 13.37 4.12
C THR A 71 -18.43 13.26 3.03
N LEU A 72 -19.07 12.08 2.94
CA LEU A 72 -20.16 11.80 2.01
C LEU A 72 -21.43 11.50 2.81
N GLY A 73 -22.38 12.43 2.81
CA GLY A 73 -23.56 12.34 3.69
C GLY A 73 -23.14 12.42 5.16
N GLU A 74 -23.47 11.40 5.94
CA GLU A 74 -23.08 11.28 7.37
C GLU A 74 -21.85 10.36 7.57
N CYS A 75 -21.24 9.86 6.50
CA CYS A 75 -20.09 8.97 6.57
C CYS A 75 -18.78 9.75 6.37
N THR A 76 -17.91 9.69 7.38
CA THR A 76 -16.55 10.23 7.37
C THR A 76 -15.57 9.12 6.98
N PHE A 77 -14.76 9.36 5.94
CA PHE A 77 -13.66 8.44 5.59
C PHE A 77 -12.52 8.51 6.59
N ILE A 78 -11.54 7.60 6.44
CA ILE A 78 -10.31 7.56 7.23
C ILE A 78 -9.66 8.95 7.25
N GLU A 79 -9.39 9.48 8.45
CA GLU A 79 -8.71 10.76 8.66
C GLU A 79 -7.20 10.65 8.40
N PRO A 80 -6.50 11.77 8.09
CA PRO A 80 -5.05 11.80 8.01
C PRO A 80 -4.42 11.22 9.29
N GLY A 81 -3.41 10.36 9.12
CA GLY A 81 -2.75 9.66 10.23
C GLY A 81 -3.38 8.32 10.62
N LEU A 82 -4.55 7.96 10.07
CA LEU A 82 -5.20 6.65 10.25
C LEU A 82 -5.05 5.73 9.02
N GLY A 83 -3.98 5.94 8.23
CA GLY A 83 -3.83 5.47 6.85
C GLY A 83 -3.67 3.96 6.62
N LEU A 84 -3.90 3.08 7.60
CA LEU A 84 -3.71 1.62 7.48
C LEU A 84 -2.40 1.27 6.73
N VAL A 85 -2.46 0.59 5.59
CA VAL A 85 -1.26 0.26 4.80
C VAL A 85 -0.64 1.47 4.11
N SER A 86 -1.39 2.53 3.84
CA SER A 86 -0.83 3.78 3.28
C SER A 86 0.08 4.51 4.29
N SER A 87 -0.09 4.29 5.59
CA SER A 87 0.81 4.78 6.65
C SER A 87 1.98 3.84 6.98
N LEU A 88 2.20 2.78 6.20
CA LEU A 88 3.26 1.80 6.46
C LEU A 88 4.66 2.45 6.39
N ALA A 89 5.44 2.31 7.46
CA ALA A 89 6.83 2.76 7.56
C ALA A 89 7.81 1.57 7.45
N GLU A 90 9.09 1.86 7.21
CA GLU A 90 10.13 0.84 7.03
C GLU A 90 10.31 -0.05 8.27
N GLU A 91 10.15 0.51 9.47
CA GLU A 91 10.21 -0.22 10.75
C GLU A 91 9.11 -1.28 10.90
N HIS A 92 7.98 -1.13 10.20
CA HIS A 92 6.92 -2.13 10.17
C HIS A 92 7.23 -3.30 9.23
N MET A 93 8.23 -3.18 8.36
CA MET A 93 8.59 -4.17 7.35
C MET A 93 9.77 -5.07 7.77
N LEU A 94 9.67 -5.66 8.97
CA LEU A 94 10.75 -6.40 9.64
C LEU A 94 11.43 -7.49 8.79
N GLN A 95 10.69 -8.11 7.87
CA GLN A 95 11.19 -9.16 6.97
C GLN A 95 10.69 -8.97 5.53
N ALA A 96 10.73 -7.72 5.03
CA ALA A 96 10.18 -7.36 3.72
C ALA A 96 10.67 -8.29 2.59
N GLY A 97 11.96 -8.66 2.62
CA GLY A 97 12.63 -9.44 1.58
C GLY A 97 12.77 -8.66 0.28
N LYS A 98 11.64 -8.36 -0.39
CA LYS A 98 11.54 -7.53 -1.59
C LYS A 98 10.63 -6.35 -1.31
N HIS A 99 10.70 -5.33 -2.16
CA HIS A 99 9.66 -4.30 -2.21
C HIS A 99 8.27 -4.93 -2.40
N PRO A 100 7.24 -4.41 -1.71
CA PRO A 100 5.89 -4.95 -1.77
C PRO A 100 5.29 -4.76 -3.17
N GLY A 101 4.54 -5.75 -3.66
CA GLY A 101 3.66 -5.57 -4.82
C GLY A 101 2.30 -5.01 -4.38
N LYS A 102 1.53 -4.46 -5.34
CA LYS A 102 0.15 -3.98 -5.08
C LYS A 102 -0.66 -5.03 -4.32
N ILE A 103 -0.66 -6.27 -4.81
CA ILE A 103 -1.49 -7.35 -4.26
C ILE A 103 -1.12 -7.71 -2.81
N ASN A 104 0.15 -7.56 -2.42
CA ASN A 104 0.58 -7.83 -1.06
C ASN A 104 -0.03 -6.81 -0.10
N LEU A 105 -0.02 -5.53 -0.50
CA LEU A 105 -0.54 -4.45 0.31
C LEU A 105 -2.06 -4.43 0.33
N THR A 106 -2.74 -4.75 -0.77
CA THR A 106 -4.21 -4.84 -0.77
C THR A 106 -4.72 -5.96 0.11
N ASP A 107 -4.04 -7.12 0.13
CA ASP A 107 -4.38 -8.20 1.05
C ASP A 107 -4.22 -7.71 2.51
N VAL A 108 -3.08 -7.13 2.88
CA VAL A 108 -2.88 -6.62 4.25
C VAL A 108 -3.92 -5.55 4.62
N ASP A 109 -4.22 -4.62 3.71
CA ASP A 109 -5.15 -3.52 3.97
C ASP A 109 -6.58 -4.01 4.22
N ASN A 110 -7.04 -5.01 3.47
CA ASN A 110 -8.33 -5.64 3.73
C ASN A 110 -8.35 -6.36 5.08
N GLY A 111 -7.23 -6.98 5.47
CA GLY A 111 -7.07 -7.60 6.79
C GLY A 111 -7.20 -6.58 7.91
N LEU A 112 -6.53 -5.43 7.78
CA LEU A 112 -6.62 -4.32 8.74
C LEU A 112 -8.04 -3.74 8.82
N ASN A 113 -8.75 -3.66 7.69
CA ASN A 113 -10.15 -3.22 7.65
C ASN A 113 -11.11 -4.15 8.39
N ILE A 114 -10.77 -5.42 8.54
CA ILE A 114 -11.52 -6.37 9.38
C ILE A 114 -11.06 -6.23 10.84
N LEU A 115 -9.75 -6.32 11.08
CA LEU A 115 -9.17 -6.36 12.43
C LEU A 115 -9.46 -5.10 13.25
N ARG A 116 -9.58 -3.92 12.61
CA ARG A 116 -9.90 -2.65 13.31
C ARG A 116 -11.19 -2.69 14.13
N TYR A 117 -12.10 -3.60 13.84
CA TYR A 117 -13.37 -3.77 14.58
C TYR A 117 -13.31 -4.87 15.65
N LEU A 118 -12.23 -5.65 15.72
CA LEU A 118 -12.07 -6.83 16.58
C LEU A 118 -10.89 -6.67 17.56
N MET A 119 -10.54 -5.41 17.87
CA MET A 119 -9.42 -5.06 18.74
C MET A 119 -9.67 -5.39 20.23
N ASP A 120 -10.90 -5.73 20.61
CA ASP A 120 -11.31 -6.07 21.97
C ASP A 120 -10.83 -7.47 22.43
N ARG A 121 -10.38 -8.30 21.48
CA ARG A 121 -9.95 -9.67 21.73
C ARG A 121 -8.81 -10.06 20.77
N PRO A 122 -7.98 -11.06 21.13
CA PRO A 122 -7.01 -11.62 20.19
C PRO A 122 -7.72 -12.15 18.93
N THR A 123 -7.38 -11.59 17.78
CA THR A 123 -8.01 -11.91 16.49
C THR A 123 -6.94 -12.09 15.42
N ALA A 124 -7.12 -13.08 14.55
CA ALA A 124 -6.32 -13.29 13.36
C ALA A 124 -7.23 -13.37 12.14
N VAL A 125 -6.70 -13.00 10.96
CA VAL A 125 -7.39 -13.14 9.68
C VAL A 125 -6.40 -13.66 8.64
N ILE A 126 -6.85 -14.60 7.81
CA ILE A 126 -6.09 -15.21 6.73
C ILE A 126 -6.75 -14.82 5.41
N LEU A 127 -6.03 -14.05 4.61
CA LEU A 127 -6.52 -13.56 3.32
C LEU A 127 -5.86 -14.30 2.16
N LYS A 128 -6.63 -14.44 1.09
CA LYS A 128 -6.14 -14.92 -0.20
C LYS A 128 -6.86 -14.20 -1.33
N HIS A 129 -6.08 -13.56 -2.21
CA HIS A 129 -6.64 -12.79 -3.33
C HIS A 129 -7.71 -11.79 -2.87
N ASN A 130 -7.38 -11.02 -1.83
CA ASN A 130 -8.22 -10.02 -1.20
C ASN A 130 -9.50 -10.56 -0.53
N ASN A 131 -9.62 -11.87 -0.32
CA ASN A 131 -10.81 -12.49 0.30
C ASN A 131 -10.45 -13.18 1.63
N PRO A 132 -11.28 -13.03 2.68
CA PRO A 132 -11.18 -13.83 3.90
C PRO A 132 -11.33 -15.31 3.62
N SER A 133 -10.36 -16.08 4.09
CA SER A 133 -10.32 -17.54 3.95
C SER A 133 -10.15 -18.26 5.29
N GLY A 134 -9.90 -17.51 6.37
CA GLY A 134 -9.79 -17.98 7.76
C GLY A 134 -9.56 -16.83 8.72
#